data_AF-A0A875RP07-F1
#
_entry.id   AF-A0A875RP07-F1
#
_cell.length_a   1.000
_cell.length_b   1.000
_cell.length_c   1.000
_cell.angle_alpha   90.00
_cell.angle_beta   90.00
_cell.angle_gamma   90.00
#
_symmetry.space_group_name_H-M   'P 1'
#
loop_
_entity.id
_entity.type
_entity.pdbx_description
1 polymer ?
#
loop_
_entity_poly.entity_id
_entity_poly.type
_entity_poly.pdbx_seq_one_letter_code
_entity_poly.pdbx_strand_id
1 'polypeptide(L)'
;MCCPMPDLNLKKSWNPKLLKNREKVWKKEQAALEEFRKIKQREKEIKAINDKSELLALNAGQNGSEKQDDTVTKSDYKTSWIYQGSPEERNTGDGVGAGAGDGAGDGAGDDFMLGRKRLDELLKPKVNNKRAVATSRMDRVLDLENREKQSEGSAVIDKEDPMYMIQVAMKKNKKREASNRHHLHHHNHHHQKERGIRKKEAK
;
A
#
# COMPACT_ATOMS: atom_id res chain seq x y z
N MET A 1 -25.46 -5.24 71.14
CA MET A 1 -24.97 -4.89 69.79
C MET A 1 -26.15 -5.00 68.84
N CYS A 2 -26.74 -3.88 68.41
CA CYS A 2 -27.80 -3.91 67.41
C CYS A 2 -27.16 -3.99 66.02
N CYS A 3 -27.41 -5.07 65.28
CA CYS A 3 -27.02 -5.14 63.87
C CYS A 3 -27.78 -4.06 63.09
N PRO A 4 -27.09 -3.25 62.27
CA PRO A 4 -27.77 -2.26 61.42
C PRO A 4 -28.70 -2.99 60.46
N MET A 5 -29.96 -2.57 60.44
CA MET A 5 -30.98 -3.11 59.54
C MET A 5 -30.54 -2.90 58.07
N PRO A 6 -30.79 -3.87 57.18
CA PRO A 6 -30.41 -3.76 55.77
C PRO A 6 -31.08 -2.56 55.09
N ASP A 7 -30.32 -1.82 54.29
CA ASP A 7 -30.79 -0.63 53.55
C ASP A 7 -31.98 -0.99 52.65
N LEU A 8 -33.15 -0.42 52.98
CA LEU A 8 -34.41 -0.62 52.29
C LEU A 8 -34.32 -0.22 50.80
N ASN A 9 -33.45 0.72 50.45
CA ASN A 9 -33.30 1.20 49.08
C ASN A 9 -32.74 0.14 48.13
N LEU A 10 -32.03 -0.87 48.64
CA LEU A 10 -31.54 -1.98 47.82
C LEU A 10 -32.66 -2.89 47.30
N LYS A 11 -33.87 -2.78 47.89
CA LYS A 11 -35.07 -3.49 47.42
C LYS A 11 -35.87 -2.70 46.38
N LYS A 12 -35.45 -1.46 46.06
CA LYS A 12 -36.15 -0.60 45.10
C LYS A 12 -35.56 -0.76 43.70
N SER A 13 -36.39 -1.07 42.72
CA SER A 13 -36.00 -1.31 41.32
C SER A 13 -35.43 -0.07 40.62
N TRP A 14 -35.76 1.13 41.09
CA TRP A 14 -35.25 2.39 40.54
C TRP A 14 -33.90 2.82 41.12
N ASN A 15 -33.38 2.14 42.15
CA ASN A 15 -32.12 2.52 42.78
C ASN A 15 -30.94 2.34 41.81
N PRO A 16 -30.16 3.40 41.49
CA PRO A 16 -29.04 3.30 40.55
C PRO A 16 -27.88 2.45 41.09
N LYS A 17 -27.80 2.23 42.41
CA LYS A 17 -26.75 1.43 43.03
C LYS A 17 -26.96 -0.08 42.85
N LEU A 18 -28.14 -0.51 42.43
CA LEU A 18 -28.43 -1.91 42.16
C LEU A 18 -27.59 -2.42 40.98
N LEU A 19 -26.95 -3.58 41.11
CA LEU A 19 -26.08 -4.16 40.07
C LEU A 19 -26.77 -4.24 38.70
N LYS A 20 -28.05 -4.67 38.67
CA LYS A 20 -28.86 -4.74 37.44
C LYS A 20 -29.01 -3.39 36.73
N ASN A 21 -29.06 -2.30 37.47
CA ASN A 21 -29.20 -0.96 36.90
C ASN A 21 -27.84 -0.42 36.45
N ARG A 22 -26.78 -0.68 37.21
CA ARG A 22 -25.41 -0.40 36.79
C ARG A 22 -25.05 -1.12 35.49
N GLU A 23 -25.42 -2.39 35.35
CA GLU A 23 -25.23 -3.14 34.11
C GLU A 23 -25.98 -2.53 32.92
N LYS A 24 -27.22 -2.06 33.12
CA LYS A 24 -27.98 -1.38 32.07
C LYS A 24 -27.33 -0.06 31.65
N VAL A 25 -26.87 0.73 32.61
CA VAL A 25 -26.16 2.00 32.34
C VAL A 25 -24.87 1.70 31.60
N TRP A 26 -24.07 0.76 32.09
CA TRP A 26 -22.81 0.36 31.45
C TRP A 26 -22.99 -0.11 30.01
N LYS A 27 -24.02 -0.92 29.72
CA LYS A 27 -24.33 -1.35 28.35
C LYS A 27 -24.67 -0.17 27.43
N LYS A 28 -25.41 0.83 27.93
CA LYS A 28 -25.73 2.04 27.16
C LYS A 28 -24.49 2.90 26.93
N GLU A 29 -23.66 3.07 27.96
CA GLU A 29 -22.39 3.79 27.85
C GLU A 29 -21.45 3.13 26.86
N GLN A 30 -21.37 1.79 26.88
CA GLN A 30 -20.55 1.02 25.95
C GLN A 30 -21.02 1.20 24.50
N ALA A 31 -22.33 1.13 24.25
CA ALA A 31 -22.89 1.39 22.92
C ALA A 31 -22.58 2.82 22.44
N ALA A 32 -22.75 3.82 23.31
CA ALA A 32 -22.42 5.22 23.00
C ALA A 32 -20.92 5.42 22.71
N LEU A 33 -20.04 4.71 23.42
CA LEU A 33 -18.60 4.72 23.16
C LEU A 33 -18.25 4.11 21.80
N GLU A 34 -18.93 3.04 21.38
CA GLU A 34 -18.74 2.44 20.06
C GLU A 34 -19.19 3.37 18.93
N GLU A 35 -20.34 4.03 19.10
CA GLU A 35 -20.81 5.05 18.16
C GLU A 35 -19.84 6.23 18.07
N PHE A 36 -19.37 6.74 19.21
CA PHE A 36 -18.37 7.80 19.26
C PHE A 36 -17.06 7.40 18.54
N ARG A 37 -16.60 6.16 18.73
CA ARG A 37 -15.42 5.64 18.02
C ARG A 37 -15.62 5.62 16.50
N LYS A 38 -16.80 5.20 16.02
CA LYS A 38 -17.13 5.20 14.59
C LYS A 38 -17.19 6.61 14.02
N ILE A 39 -17.78 7.56 14.74
CA ILE A 39 -17.83 8.97 14.35
C ILE A 39 -16.43 9.55 14.26
N LYS A 40 -15.59 9.34 15.29
CA LYS A 40 -14.22 9.81 15.33
C LYS A 40 -13.37 9.26 14.18
N GLN A 41 -13.61 8.02 13.76
CA GLN A 41 -12.95 7.44 12.60
C GLN A 41 -13.34 8.19 11.31
N ARG A 42 -14.63 8.48 11.12
CA ARG A 42 -15.11 9.26 9.97
C ARG A 42 -14.61 10.70 9.97
N GLU A 43 -14.53 11.34 11.14
CA GLU A 43 -13.95 12.68 11.28
C GLU A 43 -12.47 12.71 10.86
N LYS A 44 -11.70 11.68 11.22
CA LYS A 44 -10.31 11.55 10.75
C LYS A 44 -10.22 11.42 9.23
N GLU A 45 -11.12 10.65 8.62
CA GLU A 45 -11.17 10.50 7.16
C GLU A 45 -11.50 11.83 6.47
N ILE A 46 -12.49 12.56 6.98
CA ILE A 46 -12.85 13.90 6.47
C ILE A 46 -11.67 14.86 6.62
N LYS A 47 -11.01 14.86 7.78
CA LYS A 47 -9.83 15.69 8.00
C LYS A 47 -8.71 15.36 7.01
N ALA A 48 -8.42 14.07 6.79
CA ALA A 48 -7.42 13.64 5.82
C ALA A 48 -7.79 14.04 4.38
N ILE A 49 -9.07 14.07 4.03
CA ILE A 49 -9.54 14.56 2.72
C ILE A 49 -9.32 16.08 2.61
N ASN A 50 -9.69 16.84 3.65
CA ASN A 50 -9.51 18.28 3.68
C ASN A 50 -8.01 18.64 3.59
N ASP A 51 -7.16 18.01 4.40
CA ASP A 51 -5.71 18.22 4.40
C ASP A 51 -5.13 17.97 2.99
N LYS A 52 -5.56 16.90 2.30
CA LYS A 52 -5.13 16.62 0.91
C LYS A 52 -5.64 17.68 -0.07
N SER A 53 -6.89 18.11 0.07
CA SER A 53 -7.48 19.12 -0.81
C SER A 53 -6.77 20.47 -0.67
N GLU A 54 -6.38 20.84 0.55
CA GLU A 54 -5.63 22.06 0.84
C GLU A 54 -4.23 21.98 0.24
N LEU A 55 -3.52 20.85 0.38
CA LEU A 55 -2.22 20.64 -0.27
C LEU A 55 -2.31 20.76 -1.80
N LEU A 56 -3.36 20.22 -2.43
CA LEU A 56 -3.58 20.36 -3.86
C LEU A 56 -3.85 21.81 -4.26
N ALA A 57 -4.67 22.54 -3.49
CA ALA A 57 -4.94 23.95 -3.72
C ALA A 57 -3.67 24.81 -3.59
N LEU A 58 -2.84 24.54 -2.58
CA LEU A 58 -1.55 25.23 -2.39
C LEU A 58 -0.57 24.94 -3.53
N ASN A 59 -0.45 23.68 -3.96
CA ASN A 59 0.41 23.30 -5.09
C ASN A 59 -0.06 23.96 -6.39
N ALA A 60 -1.37 23.98 -6.65
CA ALA A 60 -1.97 24.66 -7.80
C ALA A 60 -1.71 26.18 -7.78
N GLY A 61 -1.76 26.82 -6.60
CA GLY A 61 -1.46 28.25 -6.45
C GLY A 61 0.03 28.61 -6.57
N GLN A 62 0.93 27.65 -6.28
CA GLN A 62 2.39 27.86 -6.32
C GLN A 62 2.97 27.63 -7.72
N ASN A 63 2.34 26.75 -8.51
CA ASN A 63 2.60 26.59 -9.94
C ASN A 63 1.87 27.70 -10.71
N GLY A 64 2.40 28.93 -10.62
CA GLY A 64 1.86 30.07 -11.35
C GLY A 64 1.72 29.76 -12.85
N SER A 65 0.54 30.12 -13.39
CA SER A 65 0.21 30.22 -14.81
C SER A 65 0.37 28.95 -15.66
N GLU A 66 -0.75 28.28 -15.95
CA GLU A 66 -1.31 28.14 -17.31
C GLU A 66 -2.70 27.52 -17.18
N LYS A 67 -3.75 28.35 -17.34
CA LYS A 67 -5.11 27.99 -17.76
C LYS A 67 -5.68 26.68 -17.19
N GLN A 68 -6.21 26.73 -15.96
CA GLN A 68 -7.23 25.77 -15.57
C GLN A 68 -8.58 26.28 -16.04
N ASP A 69 -8.93 25.86 -17.25
CA ASP A 69 -10.32 25.61 -17.62
C ASP A 69 -10.93 24.74 -16.50
N ASP A 70 -12.11 25.11 -15.98
CA ASP A 70 -12.76 24.58 -14.76
C ASP A 70 -13.17 23.08 -14.86
N THR A 71 -12.59 22.34 -15.81
CA THR A 71 -13.04 21.03 -16.27
C THR A 71 -12.02 19.91 -16.03
N VAL A 72 -10.72 20.19 -15.78
CA VAL A 72 -9.65 19.17 -15.83
C VAL A 72 -9.40 18.43 -14.51
N THR A 73 -9.57 19.03 -13.32
CA THR A 73 -9.20 18.32 -12.07
C THR A 73 -10.32 17.45 -11.51
N LYS A 74 -11.57 17.73 -11.91
CA LYS A 74 -12.76 16.96 -11.55
C LYS A 74 -13.07 15.85 -12.56
N SER A 75 -12.53 15.95 -13.78
CA SER A 75 -12.63 14.90 -14.80
C SER A 75 -11.76 13.69 -14.48
N ASP A 76 -10.59 13.87 -13.86
CA ASP A 76 -9.59 12.80 -13.76
C ASP A 76 -10.01 11.65 -12.82
N TYR A 77 -10.62 11.92 -11.66
CA TYR A 77 -11.11 10.85 -10.78
C TYR A 77 -12.40 10.18 -11.31
N LYS A 78 -13.20 10.94 -12.06
CA LYS A 78 -14.50 10.48 -12.57
C LYS A 78 -14.35 9.73 -13.89
N THR A 79 -13.21 9.84 -14.57
CA THR A 79 -12.96 9.19 -15.86
C THR A 79 -11.70 8.31 -15.87
N SER A 80 -10.89 8.28 -14.81
CA SER A 80 -9.74 7.38 -14.72
C SER A 80 -10.10 5.92 -14.94
N TRP A 81 -11.19 5.45 -14.34
CA TRP A 81 -11.73 4.09 -14.54
C TRP A 81 -12.15 3.77 -15.99
N ILE A 82 -12.41 4.79 -16.81
CA ILE A 82 -12.77 4.64 -18.23
C ILE A 82 -11.51 4.61 -19.12
N TYR A 83 -10.49 5.40 -18.78
CA TYR A 83 -9.29 5.55 -19.61
C TYR A 83 -8.13 4.62 -19.24
N GLN A 84 -8.12 4.00 -18.05
CA GLN A 84 -7.07 3.05 -17.62
C GLN A 84 -6.95 1.78 -18.51
N GLY A 85 -7.94 1.51 -19.37
CA GLY A 85 -7.98 0.33 -20.26
C GLY A 85 -7.80 0.63 -21.75
N SER A 86 -7.62 1.89 -22.18
CA SER A 86 -7.51 2.23 -23.60
C SER A 86 -6.10 1.89 -24.14
N PRO A 87 -5.96 1.20 -25.29
CA PRO A 87 -4.65 0.94 -25.91
C PRO A 87 -3.94 2.21 -26.42
N GLU A 88 -4.63 3.34 -26.51
CA GLU A 88 -4.10 4.57 -27.12
C GLU A 88 -2.87 5.14 -26.39
N GLU A 89 -2.76 4.98 -25.07
CA GLU A 89 -1.60 5.46 -24.31
C GLU A 89 -0.34 4.60 -24.51
N ARG A 90 -0.42 3.44 -25.20
CA ARG A 90 0.77 2.66 -25.59
C ARG A 90 1.46 3.17 -26.85
N ASN A 91 0.87 4.12 -27.59
CA ASN A 91 1.42 4.64 -28.86
C ASN A 91 1.65 6.16 -28.86
N THR A 92 1.85 6.79 -27.69
CA THR A 92 2.30 8.18 -27.65
C THR A 92 3.83 8.24 -27.81
N GLY A 93 4.29 8.07 -29.04
CA GLY A 93 5.71 8.13 -29.40
C GLY A 93 5.92 8.07 -30.90
N ASP A 94 5.75 9.22 -31.55
CA ASP A 94 6.23 9.61 -32.89
C ASP A 94 5.87 8.73 -34.12
N GLY A 95 5.08 9.34 -35.02
CA GLY A 95 5.50 9.41 -36.42
C GLY A 95 4.75 8.56 -37.46
N VAL A 96 3.71 9.17 -38.04
CA VAL A 96 3.35 9.14 -39.48
C VAL A 96 2.97 7.80 -40.13
N GLY A 97 1.76 7.78 -40.71
CA GLY A 97 1.56 7.21 -42.05
C GLY A 97 0.57 6.06 -42.16
N ALA A 98 -0.59 6.37 -42.73
CA ALA A 98 -1.47 5.38 -43.36
C ALA A 98 -0.72 4.60 -44.45
N GLY A 99 -0.90 3.28 -44.48
CA GLY A 99 -0.42 2.44 -45.58
C GLY A 99 -0.63 0.96 -45.31
N ALA A 100 -1.50 0.34 -46.10
CA ALA A 100 -1.69 -1.10 -46.13
C ALA A 100 -0.37 -1.85 -46.34
N GLY A 101 -0.12 -2.90 -45.57
CA GLY A 101 1.02 -3.78 -45.76
C GLY A 101 1.06 -4.90 -44.74
N ASP A 102 1.16 -6.12 -45.24
CA ASP A 102 1.33 -7.39 -44.54
C ASP A 102 2.23 -7.36 -43.29
N GLY A 103 1.88 -8.20 -42.31
CA GLY A 103 2.87 -8.84 -41.45
C GLY A 103 2.89 -8.41 -39.99
N ALA A 104 2.16 -9.17 -39.17
CA ALA A 104 2.54 -9.62 -37.83
C ALA A 104 2.90 -8.56 -36.77
N GLY A 105 1.96 -8.28 -35.85
CA GLY A 105 2.39 -7.70 -34.57
C GLY A 105 1.39 -7.31 -33.50
N ASP A 106 0.06 -7.36 -33.66
CA ASP A 106 -0.84 -7.08 -32.51
C ASP A 106 -2.28 -7.62 -32.63
N GLY A 107 -2.57 -8.48 -33.62
CA GLY A 107 -3.93 -8.99 -33.86
C GLY A 107 -4.29 -10.24 -33.05
N ALA A 108 -3.44 -10.69 -32.11
CA ALA A 108 -3.66 -11.98 -31.45
C ALA A 108 -4.95 -11.99 -30.64
N GLY A 109 -5.29 -10.91 -29.92
CA GLY A 109 -6.56 -10.81 -29.19
C GLY A 109 -7.77 -10.63 -30.12
N ASP A 110 -7.61 -9.82 -31.17
CA ASP A 110 -8.70 -9.43 -32.06
C ASP A 110 -9.07 -10.53 -33.06
N ASP A 111 -8.11 -11.37 -33.46
CA ASP A 111 -8.34 -12.53 -34.33
C ASP A 111 -9.24 -13.60 -33.68
N PHE A 112 -9.25 -13.69 -32.34
CA PHE A 112 -10.14 -14.58 -31.59
C PHE A 112 -11.55 -13.99 -31.45
N MET A 113 -11.68 -12.65 -31.36
CA MET A 113 -12.98 -11.99 -31.31
C MET A 113 -13.67 -11.92 -32.69
N LEU A 114 -12.88 -11.87 -33.76
CA LEU A 114 -13.37 -11.81 -35.15
C LEU A 114 -13.49 -13.20 -35.82
N GLY A 115 -13.21 -14.28 -35.08
CA GLY A 115 -13.40 -15.66 -35.55
C GLY A 115 -12.39 -16.14 -36.60
N ARG A 116 -11.30 -15.41 -36.81
CA ARG A 116 -10.24 -15.73 -37.78
C ARG A 116 -9.32 -16.86 -37.29
N LYS A 117 -9.28 -17.10 -35.97
CA LYS A 117 -8.62 -18.25 -35.32
C LYS A 117 -9.62 -19.02 -34.45
N ARG A 118 -9.65 -20.36 -34.54
CA ARG A 118 -10.60 -21.21 -33.80
C ARG A 118 -10.06 -21.56 -32.41
N LEU A 119 -10.87 -21.39 -31.37
CA LEU A 119 -10.54 -21.69 -29.96
C LEU A 119 -10.20 -23.17 -29.71
N ASP A 120 -10.61 -24.08 -30.61
CA ASP A 120 -10.33 -25.53 -30.54
C ASP A 120 -8.84 -25.89 -30.55
N GLU A 121 -7.98 -25.04 -31.11
CA GLU A 121 -6.53 -25.30 -31.16
C GLU A 121 -5.86 -25.07 -29.80
N LEU A 122 -6.44 -24.22 -28.95
CA LEU A 122 -5.98 -23.95 -27.58
C LEU A 122 -6.51 -24.99 -26.58
N LEU A 123 -7.61 -25.68 -26.93
CA LEU A 123 -8.26 -26.69 -26.08
C LEU A 123 -7.68 -28.10 -26.27
N LYS A 124 -6.85 -28.32 -27.30
CA LYS A 124 -6.09 -29.58 -27.46
C LYS A 124 -5.09 -29.71 -26.31
N PRO A 125 -5.22 -30.70 -25.40
CA PRO A 125 -4.32 -30.80 -24.27
C PRO A 125 -2.90 -31.10 -24.74
N LYS A 126 -1.95 -30.23 -24.38
CA LYS A 126 -0.52 -30.56 -24.40
C LYS A 126 -0.30 -31.72 -23.44
N VAL A 127 -0.26 -32.94 -23.97
CA VAL A 127 0.27 -34.09 -23.25
C VAL A 127 1.70 -33.74 -22.85
N ASN A 128 1.99 -33.89 -21.55
CA ASN A 128 3.28 -33.66 -20.89
C ASN A 128 3.41 -32.30 -20.20
N ASN A 129 2.93 -32.21 -18.95
CA ASN A 129 3.72 -31.63 -17.87
C ASN A 129 3.21 -32.08 -16.50
N LYS A 130 4.07 -32.82 -15.81
CA LYS A 130 3.90 -33.40 -14.48
C LYS A 130 3.71 -32.26 -13.47
N ARG A 131 2.54 -32.14 -12.85
CA ARG A 131 2.33 -31.22 -11.71
C ARG A 131 2.77 -31.89 -10.41
N ALA A 132 3.46 -31.08 -9.62
CA ALA A 132 4.26 -31.42 -8.46
C ALA A 132 3.47 -32.00 -7.26
N VAL A 133 4.23 -32.76 -6.49
CA VAL A 133 3.96 -33.46 -5.22
C VAL A 133 3.03 -32.70 -4.27
N ALA A 134 2.01 -33.40 -3.78
CA ALA A 134 1.13 -32.93 -2.71
C ALA A 134 1.88 -32.89 -1.37
N THR A 135 1.91 -31.73 -0.69
CA THR A 135 2.38 -31.62 0.70
C THR A 135 1.34 -32.17 1.66
N SER A 136 1.79 -32.88 2.70
CA SER A 136 0.91 -33.59 3.64
C SER A 136 0.16 -32.61 4.55
N ARG A 137 -1.00 -33.03 5.08
CA ARG A 137 -1.81 -32.26 6.03
C ARG A 137 -1.02 -31.83 7.28
N MET A 138 0.00 -32.60 7.68
CA MET A 138 0.90 -32.25 8.79
C MET A 138 1.79 -31.04 8.47
N ASP A 139 2.26 -30.89 7.22
CA ASP A 139 3.09 -29.74 6.81
C ASP A 139 2.31 -28.42 6.93
N ARG A 140 1.00 -28.45 6.64
CA ARG A 140 0.14 -27.26 6.79
C ARG A 140 -0.04 -26.81 8.24
N VAL A 141 0.08 -27.72 9.21
CA VAL A 141 -0.07 -27.38 10.64
C VAL A 141 1.21 -26.76 11.18
N LEU A 142 2.37 -27.28 10.78
CA LEU A 142 3.66 -26.70 11.13
C LEU A 142 3.86 -25.29 10.55
N ASP A 143 3.35 -25.03 9.35
CA ASP A 143 3.38 -23.70 8.72
C ASP A 143 2.47 -22.68 9.42
N LEU A 144 1.40 -23.12 10.10
CA LEU A 144 0.49 -22.23 10.84
C LEU A 144 1.11 -21.77 12.15
N GLU A 145 1.76 -22.65 12.90
CA GLU A 145 2.43 -22.32 14.17
C GLU A 145 3.59 -21.33 13.98
N ASN A 146 4.29 -21.44 12.85
CA ASN A 146 5.40 -20.54 12.52
C ASN A 146 4.91 -19.13 12.11
N ARG A 147 3.64 -19.01 11.73
CA ARG A 147 3.02 -17.73 11.33
C ARG A 147 2.54 -16.91 12.52
N GLU A 148 2.11 -17.57 13.59
CA GLU A 148 1.70 -16.89 14.85
C GLU A 148 2.91 -16.35 15.64
N LYS A 149 4.06 -17.03 15.60
CA LYS A 149 5.31 -16.52 16.19
C LYS A 149 5.87 -15.29 15.47
N GLN A 150 5.48 -15.04 14.22
CA GLN A 150 5.79 -13.80 13.52
C GLN A 150 4.80 -12.65 13.83
N SER A 151 3.62 -12.93 14.39
CA SER A 151 2.62 -11.89 14.69
C SER A 151 2.71 -11.30 16.10
N GLU A 152 3.33 -11.98 17.07
CA GLU A 152 3.37 -11.50 18.47
C GLU A 152 4.77 -11.10 18.99
N GLY A 153 5.78 -11.09 18.12
CA GLY A 153 7.16 -10.69 18.44
C GLY A 153 7.60 -9.34 17.90
N SER A 154 6.78 -8.67 17.09
CA SER A 154 7.00 -7.26 16.75
C SER A 154 6.10 -6.42 17.63
N ALA A 155 6.67 -5.70 18.59
CA ALA A 155 6.05 -4.48 19.08
C ALA A 155 5.47 -3.75 17.86
N VAL A 156 4.19 -3.40 17.92
CA VAL A 156 3.45 -2.71 16.86
C VAL A 156 4.13 -1.35 16.63
N ILE A 157 5.21 -1.37 15.87
CA ILE A 157 5.80 -0.18 15.29
C ILE A 157 4.94 0.04 14.06
N ASP A 158 3.94 0.90 14.20
CA ASP A 158 3.11 1.32 13.09
C ASP A 158 4.04 1.75 11.97
N LYS A 159 4.02 1.02 10.86
CA LYS A 159 4.89 1.30 9.70
C LYS A 159 4.56 2.65 9.07
N GLU A 160 3.40 3.21 9.44
CA GLU A 160 2.93 4.55 9.11
C GLU A 160 3.21 5.62 10.20
N ASP A 161 3.85 5.30 11.33
CA ASP A 161 4.27 6.31 12.31
C ASP A 161 5.31 7.25 11.69
N PRO A 162 5.09 8.59 11.69
CA PRO A 162 6.06 9.55 11.15
C PRO A 162 7.46 9.39 11.75
N MET A 163 7.58 9.02 13.04
CA MET A 163 8.87 8.84 13.69
C MET A 163 9.61 7.60 13.17
N TYR A 164 8.89 6.52 12.89
CA TYR A 164 9.46 5.31 12.31
C TYR A 164 9.93 5.55 10.87
N MET A 165 9.12 6.26 10.06
CA MET A 165 9.51 6.63 8.70
C MET A 165 10.78 7.48 8.67
N ILE A 166 10.89 8.47 9.57
CA ILE A 166 12.09 9.29 9.72
C ILE A 166 13.29 8.42 10.11
N GLN A 167 13.13 7.47 11.03
CA GLN A 167 14.20 6.58 11.46
C GLN A 167 14.68 5.66 10.33
N VAL A 168 13.76 5.12 9.52
CA VAL A 168 14.07 4.31 8.34
C VAL A 168 14.81 5.13 7.28
N ALA A 169 14.34 6.36 7.02
CA ALA A 169 14.98 7.29 6.07
C ALA A 169 16.40 7.67 6.52
N MET A 170 16.60 7.98 7.81
CA MET A 170 17.93 8.26 8.37
C MET A 170 18.88 7.07 8.24
N LYS A 171 18.42 5.86 8.56
CA LYS A 171 19.22 4.63 8.39
C LYS A 171 19.59 4.38 6.92
N LYS A 172 18.65 4.62 6.00
CA LYS A 172 18.89 4.51 4.55
C LYS A 172 19.93 5.52 4.07
N ASN A 173 19.84 6.78 4.49
CA ASN A 173 20.83 7.81 4.15
C ASN A 173 22.22 7.48 4.72
N LYS A 174 22.30 7.04 5.98
CA LYS A 174 23.57 6.60 6.58
C LYS A 174 24.22 5.44 5.80
N LYS A 175 23.41 4.47 5.33
CA LYS A 175 23.91 3.36 4.49
C LYS A 175 24.39 3.86 3.12
N ARG A 176 23.65 4.77 2.49
CA ARG A 176 24.05 5.40 1.21
C ARG A 176 25.36 6.18 1.37
N GLU A 177 25.51 6.96 2.43
CA GLU A 177 26.74 7.69 2.74
C GLU A 177 27.92 6.76 3.03
N ALA A 178 27.70 5.64 3.72
CA ALA A 178 28.74 4.64 3.96
C ALA A 178 29.18 3.96 2.64
N SER A 179 28.23 3.60 1.79
CA SER A 179 28.50 3.05 0.45
C SER A 179 29.22 4.04 -0.45
N ASN A 180 28.82 5.32 -0.43
CA ASN A 180 29.45 6.37 -1.21
C ASN A 180 30.88 6.64 -0.74
N ARG A 181 31.11 6.64 0.59
CA ARG A 181 32.46 6.73 1.17
C ARG A 181 33.35 5.55 0.77
N HIS A 182 32.80 4.34 0.69
CA HIS A 182 33.55 3.14 0.26
C HIS A 182 33.94 3.21 -1.22
N HIS A 183 33.03 3.63 -2.10
CA HIS A 183 33.34 3.83 -3.53
C HIS A 183 34.40 4.91 -3.75
N LEU A 184 34.34 6.01 -3.00
CA LEU A 184 35.33 7.09 -3.12
C LEU A 184 36.74 6.65 -2.66
N HIS A 185 36.83 5.80 -1.64
CA HIS A 185 38.12 5.24 -1.18
C HIS A 185 38.74 4.29 -2.20
N HIS A 186 37.95 3.45 -2.87
CA HIS A 186 38.46 2.55 -3.92
C HIS A 186 38.98 3.29 -5.14
N HIS A 187 38.30 4.37 -5.56
CA HIS A 187 38.70 5.13 -6.74
C HIS A 187 40.04 5.86 -6.57
N ASN A 188 40.31 6.34 -5.35
CA ASN A 188 41.55 7.09 -5.06
C ASN A 188 42.77 6.16 -4.95
N HIS A 189 42.59 4.93 -4.47
CA HIS A 189 43.67 3.95 -4.37
C HIS A 189 44.14 3.47 -5.76
N HIS A 190 43.24 3.29 -6.73
CA HIS A 190 43.62 2.91 -8.09
C HIS A 190 44.49 3.98 -8.75
N HIS A 191 44.12 5.25 -8.58
CA HIS A 191 44.82 6.37 -9.21
C HIS A 191 46.23 6.60 -8.67
N GLN A 192 46.46 6.38 -7.36
CA GLN A 192 47.82 6.43 -6.82
C GLN A 192 48.69 5.27 -7.30
N LYS A 193 48.13 4.07 -7.43
CA LYS A 193 48.88 2.89 -7.91
C LYS A 193 49.36 3.09 -9.36
N GLU A 194 48.49 3.59 -10.24
CA GLU A 194 48.87 3.92 -11.61
C GLU A 194 49.89 5.06 -11.73
N ARG A 195 49.85 6.05 -10.82
CA ARG A 195 50.85 7.13 -10.78
C ARG A 195 52.20 6.64 -10.25
N GLY A 196 52.19 5.69 -9.31
CA GLY A 196 53.41 5.07 -8.77
C GLY A 196 54.09 4.12 -9.76
N ILE A 197 53.33 3.38 -10.55
CA ILE A 197 53.86 2.45 -11.57
C ILE A 197 54.51 3.25 -12.72
N ARG A 198 53.82 4.26 -13.26
CA ARG A 198 54.36 5.15 -14.32
C ARG A 198 55.65 5.88 -13.91
N LYS A 199 55.84 6.18 -12.63
CA LYS A 199 57.07 6.80 -12.12
C LYS A 199 58.25 5.83 -11.99
N LYS A 200 57.99 4.52 -11.94
CA LYS A 200 59.05 3.49 -11.86
C LYS A 200 59.55 3.04 -13.23
N GLU A 201 58.74 3.18 -14.29
CA GLU A 201 59.12 2.84 -15.67
C GLU A 201 59.92 3.95 -16.38
N ALA A 202 59.98 5.16 -15.81
CA ALA A 202 60.69 6.31 -16.36
C ALA A 202 62.11 6.51 -15.77
N LYS A 203 62.72 5.45 -15.21
CA LYS A 203 64.06 5.51 -14.61
C LYS A 203 64.95 4.40 -15.13
#